data_AF-A0A6I6VT04-F1
#
_entry.id   AF-A0A6I6VT04-F1
#
_cell.length_a   1.000
_cell.length_b   1.000
_cell.length_c   1.000
_cell.angle_alpha   90.00
_cell.angle_beta   90.00
_cell.angle_gamma   90.00
#
_symmetry.space_group_name_H-M   'P 1'
#
loop_
_entity.id
_entity.type
_entity.pdbx_description
1 polymer ?
#
loop_
_entity_poly.entity_id
_entity_poly.type
_entity_poly.pdbx_seq_one_letter_code
_entity_poly.pdbx_strand_id
1 'polypeptide(L)'
;MRAIPLLTLLLSGWFALPAHADEAQDWLTRLGRAEQQQSFQGTFVYERNGNFSTHDIWHRVQNGQVRERLLQLDGSAQEVVRVDGRTQCVSGALVAGLGNSRDAPSRALDPQKLNQFYELAVIGKSRVAGRNAVIVSITPRDQYRYGFELHLDRDTALPLKSLLLNDQGQLLERFQFTRLDTSTAPNDRDLQPSSECTSIAVADTKAPVVEPTEAWHLEWLPPGFQLASTSARKDTHTKATVDSLMYEDGLARFSVFLEPISDVSVTETRTQLGPTVAVSRRLNTVDGEMMVTVVGEIPIGTAERIALSVRGEKKATTQP
;
A
#
# COMPACT_ATOMS: atom_id res chain seq x y z
N MET A 1 50.00 55.94 -6.40
CA MET A 1 48.86 55.20 -6.98
C MET A 1 48.89 53.78 -6.43
N ARG A 2 48.01 53.44 -5.48
CA ARG A 2 47.81 52.05 -5.03
C ARG A 2 46.30 51.83 -4.90
N ALA A 3 45.79 50.95 -5.75
CA ALA A 3 44.38 50.63 -5.88
C ALA A 3 43.94 49.68 -4.75
N ILE A 4 42.74 49.94 -4.22
CA ILE A 4 42.00 49.06 -3.30
C ILE A 4 40.94 48.36 -4.16
N PRO A 5 40.89 47.02 -4.23
CA PRO A 5 39.76 46.37 -4.87
C PRO A 5 38.64 46.15 -3.84
N LEU A 6 37.48 46.73 -4.15
CA LEU A 6 36.19 46.24 -3.69
C LEU A 6 36.05 44.77 -4.14
N LEU A 7 35.75 43.88 -3.19
CA LEU A 7 35.05 42.63 -3.51
C LEU A 7 34.10 42.30 -2.34
N THR A 8 32.95 42.97 -2.36
CA THR A 8 31.80 42.65 -1.51
C THR A 8 30.90 41.63 -2.19
N LEU A 9 30.53 40.62 -1.38
CA LEU A 9 29.30 39.82 -1.44
C LEU A 9 28.92 39.15 -2.75
N LEU A 10 28.96 37.81 -2.77
CA LEU A 10 27.96 36.92 -3.38
C LEU A 10 28.35 35.45 -3.10
N LEU A 11 28.08 34.97 -1.88
CA LEU A 11 28.17 33.54 -1.53
C LEU A 11 27.35 33.26 -0.26
N SER A 12 26.05 33.57 -0.30
CA SER A 12 25.11 33.17 0.74
C SER A 12 23.82 32.73 0.07
N GLY A 13 23.83 31.53 -0.52
CA GLY A 13 22.64 31.04 -1.21
C GLY A 13 22.79 29.62 -1.74
N TRP A 14 23.23 28.66 -0.92
CA TRP A 14 23.14 27.23 -1.30
C TRP A 14 22.96 26.23 -0.15
N PHE A 15 22.55 26.66 1.05
CA PHE A 15 22.35 25.75 2.20
C PHE A 15 20.91 25.68 2.74
N ALA A 16 19.89 25.95 1.92
CA ALA A 16 18.49 25.96 2.37
C ALA A 16 17.74 24.61 2.21
N LEU A 17 18.41 23.52 1.83
CA LEU A 17 17.75 22.23 1.51
C LEU A 17 17.60 21.19 2.65
N PRO A 18 18.31 21.22 3.80
CA PRO A 18 18.12 20.16 4.81
C PRO A 18 16.90 20.37 5.71
N ALA A 19 16.48 21.62 5.96
CA ALA A 19 15.43 21.91 6.96
C ALA A 19 14.04 21.36 6.59
N HIS A 20 13.70 21.33 5.29
CA HIS A 20 12.38 20.87 4.83
C HIS A 20 12.22 19.35 4.85
N ALA A 21 13.32 18.61 4.65
CA ALA A 21 13.30 17.15 4.67
C ALA A 21 13.20 16.61 6.11
N ASP A 22 13.84 17.28 7.07
CA ASP A 22 13.74 16.92 8.49
C ASP A 22 12.31 17.17 9.02
N GLU A 23 11.70 18.30 8.66
CA GLU A 23 10.32 18.61 9.05
C GLU A 23 9.30 17.61 8.47
N ALA A 24 9.46 17.21 7.21
CA ALA A 24 8.57 16.23 6.58
C ALA A 24 8.67 14.84 7.25
N GLN A 25 9.89 14.41 7.59
CA GLN A 25 10.11 13.15 8.31
C GLN A 25 9.47 13.15 9.70
N ASP A 26 9.53 14.28 10.41
CA ASP A 26 8.87 14.45 11.71
C ASP A 26 7.34 14.33 11.57
N TRP A 27 6.76 14.93 10.53
CA TRP A 27 5.33 14.80 10.25
C TRP A 27 4.90 13.36 9.96
N LEU A 28 5.67 12.62 9.15
CA LEU A 28 5.40 11.22 8.86
C LEU A 28 5.60 10.32 10.09
N THR A 29 6.59 10.63 10.93
CA THR A 29 6.78 9.94 12.22
C THR A 29 5.58 10.19 13.15
N ARG A 30 5.05 11.42 13.19
CA ARG A 30 3.86 11.76 13.97
C ARG A 30 2.61 11.07 13.42
N LEU A 31 2.46 10.97 12.11
CA LEU A 31 1.39 10.18 11.47
C LEU A 31 1.42 8.73 11.94
N GLY A 32 2.58 8.06 11.89
CA GLY A 32 2.69 6.66 12.33
C GLY A 32 2.35 6.46 13.80
N ARG A 33 2.64 7.46 14.67
CA ARG A 33 2.20 7.44 16.08
C ARG A 33 0.71 7.71 16.22
N ALA A 34 0.14 8.61 15.42
CA ALA A 34 -1.26 9.00 15.49
C ALA A 34 -2.19 7.79 15.29
N GLU A 35 -1.90 6.95 14.30
CA GLU A 35 -2.66 5.72 14.01
C GLU A 35 -2.64 4.69 15.15
N GLN A 36 -1.68 4.78 16.08
CA GLN A 36 -1.54 3.85 17.20
C GLN A 36 -2.00 4.46 18.53
N GLN A 37 -2.30 5.75 18.57
CA GLN A 37 -2.52 6.50 19.82
C GLN A 37 -3.83 7.28 19.83
N GLN A 38 -4.40 7.62 18.68
CA GLN A 38 -5.59 8.47 18.58
C GLN A 38 -6.84 7.62 18.36
N SER A 39 -7.85 7.80 19.21
CA SER A 39 -9.20 7.30 18.93
C SER A 39 -9.97 8.36 18.16
N PHE A 40 -10.69 7.96 17.11
CA PHE A 40 -11.46 8.86 16.28
C PHE A 40 -12.59 8.14 15.55
N GLN A 41 -13.53 8.92 15.04
CA GLN A 41 -14.55 8.45 14.11
C GLN A 41 -14.77 9.48 13.01
N GLY A 42 -15.19 9.04 11.84
CA GLY A 42 -15.40 9.95 10.74
C GLY A 42 -15.99 9.31 9.51
N THR A 43 -16.25 10.16 8.53
CA THR A 43 -16.73 9.77 7.21
C THR A 43 -15.71 10.25 6.18
N PHE A 44 -15.33 9.39 5.25
CA PHE A 44 -14.43 9.72 4.15
C PHE A 44 -14.97 9.26 2.81
N VAL A 45 -14.46 9.87 1.75
CA VAL A 45 -14.68 9.43 0.38
C VAL A 45 -13.42 8.77 -0.16
N TYR A 46 -13.61 7.72 -0.92
CA TYR A 46 -12.59 7.06 -1.72
C TYR A 46 -12.98 7.18 -3.20
N GLU A 47 -12.09 7.73 -4.00
CA GLU A 47 -12.33 8.01 -5.41
C GLU A 47 -11.15 7.53 -6.24
N ARG A 48 -11.46 6.84 -7.33
CA ARG A 48 -10.53 6.49 -8.41
C ARG A 48 -11.29 6.46 -9.72
N ASN A 49 -10.59 6.30 -10.84
CA ASN A 49 -11.26 6.27 -12.14
C ASN A 49 -12.39 5.23 -12.20
N GLY A 50 -13.61 5.69 -12.48
CA GLY A 50 -14.81 4.85 -12.58
C GLY A 50 -15.40 4.37 -11.25
N ASN A 51 -14.89 4.80 -10.10
CA ASN A 51 -15.40 4.38 -8.79
C ASN A 51 -15.32 5.51 -7.76
N PHE A 52 -16.46 5.80 -7.14
CA PHE A 52 -16.60 6.73 -6.03
C PHE A 52 -17.39 6.03 -4.94
N SER A 53 -16.86 6.00 -3.73
CA SER A 53 -17.56 5.43 -2.58
C SER A 53 -17.35 6.24 -1.30
N THR A 54 -18.36 6.22 -0.44
CA THR A 54 -18.36 6.88 0.86
C THR A 54 -18.31 5.85 1.97
N HIS A 55 -17.49 6.09 2.99
CA HIS A 55 -17.24 5.14 4.07
C HIS A 55 -17.28 5.84 5.42
N ASP A 56 -17.80 5.14 6.42
CA ASP A 56 -17.57 5.48 7.83
C ASP A 56 -16.42 4.65 8.41
N ILE A 57 -15.67 5.25 9.31
CA ILE A 57 -14.61 4.62 10.11
C ILE A 57 -14.83 4.92 11.59
N TRP A 58 -14.67 3.87 12.40
CA TRP A 58 -14.53 3.97 13.85
C TRP A 58 -13.22 3.33 14.25
N HIS A 59 -12.32 4.13 14.81
CA HIS A 59 -11.01 3.72 15.23
C HIS A 59 -10.84 3.99 16.72
N ARG A 60 -10.50 2.95 17.50
CA ARG A 60 -10.35 3.04 18.94
C ARG A 60 -9.05 2.43 19.40
N VAL A 61 -8.29 3.20 20.16
CA VAL A 61 -7.10 2.76 20.89
C VAL A 61 -7.49 2.59 22.35
N GLN A 62 -7.39 1.37 22.88
CA GLN A 62 -7.72 1.07 24.27
C GLN A 62 -6.76 0.03 24.81
N ASN A 63 -6.12 0.30 25.95
CA ASN A 63 -5.15 -0.60 26.59
C ASN A 63 -4.01 -1.06 25.65
N GLY A 64 -3.58 -0.18 24.74
CA GLY A 64 -2.53 -0.48 23.75
C GLY A 64 -2.99 -1.34 22.57
N GLN A 65 -4.26 -1.72 22.50
CA GLN A 65 -4.87 -2.40 21.38
C GLN A 65 -5.61 -1.40 20.48
N VAL A 66 -5.45 -1.57 19.16
CA VAL A 66 -6.15 -0.82 18.14
C VAL A 66 -7.31 -1.67 17.60
N ARG A 67 -8.53 -1.13 17.66
CA ARG A 67 -9.72 -1.73 17.04
C ARG A 67 -10.28 -0.77 16.01
N GLU A 68 -10.56 -1.28 14.83
CA GLU A 68 -11.06 -0.49 13.71
C GLU A 68 -12.26 -1.19 13.06
N ARG A 69 -13.27 -0.40 12.70
CA ARG A 69 -14.38 -0.81 11.86
C ARG A 69 -14.52 0.17 10.72
N LEU A 70 -14.63 -0.36 9.51
CA LEU A 70 -14.88 0.39 8.28
C LEU A 70 -16.17 -0.12 7.66
N LEU A 71 -17.02 0.80 7.21
CA LEU A 71 -18.31 0.49 6.60
C LEU A 71 -18.54 1.36 5.37
N GLN A 72 -18.75 0.75 4.22
CA GLN A 72 -19.20 1.43 3.02
C GLN A 72 -20.68 1.84 3.15
N LEU A 73 -20.97 3.11 2.87
CA LEU A 73 -22.28 3.73 3.07
C LEU A 73 -23.15 3.77 1.80
N ASP A 74 -22.54 3.55 0.63
CA ASP A 74 -23.21 3.53 -0.66
C ASP A 74 -23.16 2.16 -1.33
N GLY A 75 -24.24 1.80 -2.02
CA GLY A 75 -24.36 0.50 -2.68
C GLY A 75 -24.51 -0.66 -1.70
N SER A 76 -23.90 -1.81 -2.02
CA SER A 76 -23.92 -2.98 -1.14
C SER A 76 -22.95 -2.77 0.01
N ALA A 77 -23.45 -2.81 1.25
CA ALA A 77 -22.65 -2.61 2.45
C ALA A 77 -21.46 -3.58 2.49
N GLN A 78 -20.27 -3.02 2.30
CA GLN A 78 -19.00 -3.69 2.52
C GLN A 78 -18.48 -3.26 3.89
N GLU A 79 -18.16 -4.23 4.74
CA GLU A 79 -17.71 -4.01 6.10
C GLU A 79 -16.42 -4.76 6.34
N VAL A 80 -15.51 -4.15 7.09
CA VAL A 80 -14.31 -4.82 7.60
C VAL A 80 -14.05 -4.39 9.03
N VAL A 81 -13.78 -5.37 9.90
CA VAL A 81 -13.35 -5.13 11.27
C VAL A 81 -11.94 -5.65 11.47
N ARG A 82 -11.08 -4.83 12.07
CA ARG A 82 -9.68 -5.16 12.36
C ARG A 82 -9.36 -4.98 13.83
N VAL A 83 -8.44 -5.79 14.32
CA VAL A 83 -7.85 -5.69 15.65
C VAL A 83 -6.34 -5.82 15.50
N ASP A 84 -5.59 -4.81 15.92
CA ASP A 84 -4.13 -4.70 15.79
C ASP A 84 -3.65 -4.98 14.35
N GLY A 85 -4.37 -4.40 13.37
CA GLY A 85 -4.12 -4.57 11.95
C GLY A 85 -4.59 -5.91 11.36
N ARG A 86 -5.03 -6.87 12.18
CA ARG A 86 -5.52 -8.18 11.71
C ARG A 86 -7.02 -8.14 11.45
N THR A 87 -7.42 -8.54 10.24
CA THR A 87 -8.83 -8.62 9.85
C THR A 87 -9.55 -9.72 10.63
N GLN A 88 -10.59 -9.36 11.37
CA GLN A 88 -11.43 -10.28 12.14
C GLN A 88 -12.65 -10.75 11.35
N CYS A 89 -13.27 -9.85 10.60
CA CYS A 89 -14.40 -10.18 9.75
C CYS A 89 -14.43 -9.26 8.53
N VAL A 90 -15.11 -9.74 7.49
CA VAL A 90 -15.30 -9.00 6.25
C VAL A 90 -16.67 -9.36 5.67
N SER A 91 -17.31 -8.43 4.95
CA SER A 91 -18.52 -8.72 4.17
C SER A 91 -18.29 -8.57 2.67
N GLY A 92 -19.21 -9.13 1.88
CA GLY A 92 -19.32 -8.91 0.44
C GLY A 92 -18.12 -9.39 -0.39
N ALA A 93 -17.79 -8.63 -1.45
CA ALA A 93 -16.77 -9.01 -2.43
C ALA A 93 -15.34 -8.94 -1.86
N LEU A 94 -15.15 -8.22 -0.76
CA LEU A 94 -13.86 -8.11 -0.06
C LEU A 94 -13.36 -9.46 0.48
N VAL A 95 -14.26 -10.44 0.67
CA VAL A 95 -13.93 -11.81 1.08
C VAL A 95 -12.97 -12.49 0.09
N ALA A 96 -13.17 -12.27 -1.21
CA ALA A 96 -12.39 -12.91 -2.27
C ALA A 96 -10.96 -12.35 -2.39
N GLY A 97 -10.72 -11.10 -1.95
CA GLY A 97 -9.44 -10.41 -2.04
C GLY A 97 -8.49 -10.67 -0.86
N LEU A 98 -8.94 -11.31 0.22
CA LEU A 98 -8.15 -11.46 1.46
C LEU A 98 -6.96 -12.41 1.38
N GLY A 99 -6.80 -13.17 0.28
CA GLY A 99 -5.62 -14.00 -0.03
C GLY A 99 -4.93 -14.61 1.20
N ASN A 100 -3.60 -14.49 1.24
CA ASN A 100 -2.76 -14.76 2.42
C ASN A 100 -2.32 -13.46 3.13
N SER A 101 -2.90 -12.31 2.78
CA SER A 101 -2.67 -11.02 3.46
C SER A 101 -3.35 -10.94 4.84
N ARG A 102 -3.70 -12.11 5.41
CA ARG A 102 -4.41 -12.29 6.67
C ARG A 102 -3.55 -11.94 7.89
N ASP A 103 -2.24 -12.14 7.75
CA ASP A 103 -1.28 -12.08 8.86
C ASP A 103 -0.15 -11.06 8.65
N ALA A 104 -0.11 -10.32 7.54
CA ALA A 104 0.91 -9.30 7.34
C ALA A 104 0.59 -8.11 8.26
N PRO A 105 1.34 -7.87 9.35
CA PRO A 105 1.15 -6.65 10.11
C PRO A 105 1.39 -5.48 9.16
N SER A 106 0.54 -4.46 9.21
CA SER A 106 0.86 -3.18 8.59
C SER A 106 2.20 -2.75 9.17
N ARG A 107 3.28 -2.83 8.39
CA ARG A 107 4.58 -2.37 8.84
C ARG A 107 4.48 -0.86 9.02
N ALA A 108 4.84 -0.39 10.21
CA ALA A 108 4.86 1.02 10.51
C ALA A 108 5.74 1.74 9.47
N LEU A 109 5.22 2.86 8.97
CA LEU A 109 5.93 3.72 8.03
C LEU A 109 7.23 4.20 8.68
N ASP A 110 8.36 3.98 7.99
CA ASP A 110 9.70 4.38 8.43
C ASP A 110 10.21 5.52 7.54
N PRO A 111 10.09 6.79 7.96
CA PRO A 111 10.45 7.94 7.12
C PRO A 111 11.93 7.96 6.73
N GLN A 112 12.81 7.40 7.57
CA GLN A 112 14.25 7.37 7.29
C GLN A 112 14.57 6.42 6.14
N LYS A 113 13.93 5.25 6.10
CA LYS A 113 14.05 4.32 4.96
C LYS A 113 13.41 4.90 3.70
N LEU A 114 12.25 5.53 3.83
CA LEU A 114 11.56 6.15 2.69
C LEU A 114 12.40 7.23 2.01
N ASN A 115 13.13 8.05 2.77
CA ASN A 115 13.92 9.15 2.22
C ASN A 115 15.03 8.69 1.23
N GLN A 116 15.40 7.41 1.24
CA GLN A 116 16.34 6.83 0.28
C GLN A 116 15.76 6.73 -1.15
N PHE A 117 14.45 6.53 -1.27
CA PHE A 117 13.75 6.31 -2.55
C PHE A 117 12.72 7.39 -2.88
N TYR A 118 12.39 8.22 -1.89
CA TYR A 118 11.46 9.34 -2.01
C TYR A 118 12.10 10.63 -1.51
N GLU A 119 11.78 11.73 -2.15
CA GLU A 119 11.96 13.07 -1.62
C GLU A 119 10.76 13.44 -0.76
N LEU A 120 11.02 13.82 0.49
CA LEU A 120 10.02 14.19 1.47
C LEU A 120 10.07 15.70 1.70
N ALA A 121 8.93 16.38 1.56
CA ALA A 121 8.88 17.82 1.73
C ALA A 121 7.55 18.29 2.33
N VAL A 122 7.61 19.28 3.24
CA VAL A 122 6.44 20.07 3.59
C VAL A 122 6.24 21.13 2.52
N ILE A 123 5.15 21.02 1.77
CA ILE A 123 4.89 21.86 0.59
C ILE A 123 3.80 22.91 0.82
N GLY A 124 3.15 22.92 1.99
CA GLY A 124 2.19 23.96 2.32
C GLY A 124 1.26 23.65 3.47
N LYS A 125 0.16 24.41 3.52
CA LYS A 125 -0.93 24.28 4.49
C LYS A 125 -2.25 24.22 3.76
N SER A 126 -3.23 23.58 4.36
CA SER A 126 -4.57 23.41 3.77
C SER A 126 -5.65 23.35 4.85
N ARG A 127 -6.90 23.20 4.40
CA ARG A 127 -8.04 22.92 5.27
C ARG A 127 -8.85 21.77 4.68
N VAL A 128 -9.06 20.71 5.46
CA VAL A 128 -9.79 19.49 5.04
C VAL A 128 -10.74 19.09 6.17
N ALA A 129 -11.97 18.66 5.85
CA ALA A 129 -13.01 18.32 6.83
C ALA A 129 -13.24 19.41 7.92
N GLY A 130 -13.00 20.68 7.57
CA GLY A 130 -13.09 21.81 8.49
C GLY A 130 -11.87 22.04 9.39
N ARG A 131 -10.83 21.20 9.30
CA ARG A 131 -9.65 21.17 10.16
C ARG A 131 -8.41 21.71 9.43
N ASN A 132 -7.49 22.33 10.15
CA ASN A 132 -6.24 22.84 9.59
C ASN A 132 -5.26 21.69 9.36
N ALA A 133 -4.58 21.67 8.22
CA ALA A 133 -3.65 20.61 7.86
C ALA A 133 -2.34 21.15 7.29
N VAL A 134 -1.28 20.34 7.43
CA VAL A 134 0.01 20.51 6.74
C VAL A 134 0.05 19.58 5.54
N ILE A 135 0.57 20.07 4.41
CA ILE A 135 0.70 19.28 3.19
C ILE A 135 2.13 18.72 3.14
N VAL A 136 2.24 17.40 3.13
CA VAL A 136 3.49 16.66 2.98
C VAL A 136 3.47 15.96 1.62
N SER A 137 4.47 16.25 0.80
CA SER A 137 4.72 15.55 -0.46
C SER A 137 5.71 14.41 -0.24
N ILE A 138 5.43 13.26 -0.85
CA ILE A 138 6.29 12.09 -0.94
C ILE A 138 6.52 11.83 -2.43
N THR A 139 7.57 12.41 -2.99
CA THR A 139 7.85 12.38 -4.43
C THR A 139 8.88 11.28 -4.76
N PRO A 140 8.62 10.36 -5.69
CA PRO A 140 9.58 9.33 -6.08
C PRO A 140 10.89 9.91 -6.61
N ARG A 141 12.03 9.30 -6.24
CA ARG A 141 13.35 9.62 -6.82
C ARG A 141 13.60 8.89 -8.14
N ASP A 142 12.73 7.95 -8.49
CA ASP A 142 12.77 7.17 -9.72
C ASP A 142 11.36 7.03 -10.34
N GLN A 143 11.31 6.55 -11.57
CA GLN A 143 10.06 6.37 -12.32
C GLN A 143 9.30 5.06 -11.98
N TYR A 144 9.76 4.31 -10.97
CA TYR A 144 9.28 2.95 -10.75
C TYR A 144 8.11 2.84 -9.77
N ARG A 145 7.67 3.96 -9.21
CA ARG A 145 6.64 4.04 -8.16
C ARG A 145 5.85 5.35 -8.28
N TYR A 146 4.68 5.39 -7.66
CA TYR A 146 3.82 6.56 -7.61
C TYR A 146 4.19 7.48 -6.43
N GLY A 147 3.82 8.76 -6.54
CA GLY A 147 3.99 9.76 -5.49
C GLY A 147 2.73 10.01 -4.69
N PHE A 148 2.88 10.54 -3.48
CA PHE A 148 1.77 10.89 -2.61
C PHE A 148 1.77 12.38 -2.23
N GLU A 149 0.58 12.96 -2.12
CA GLU A 149 0.35 14.21 -1.40
C GLU A 149 -0.57 13.93 -0.20
N LEU A 150 -0.04 14.12 1.01
CA LEU A 150 -0.73 13.88 2.27
C LEU A 150 -1.08 15.20 2.94
N HIS A 151 -2.33 15.33 3.38
CA HIS A 151 -2.80 16.45 4.19
C HIS A 151 -2.98 15.96 5.61
N LEU A 152 -2.04 16.30 6.48
CA LEU A 152 -2.00 15.80 7.85
C LEU A 152 -2.65 16.81 8.79
N ASP A 153 -3.59 16.35 9.61
CA ASP A 153 -4.24 17.16 10.63
C ASP A 153 -3.19 17.82 11.53
N ARG A 154 -3.26 19.14 11.69
CA ARG A 154 -2.22 19.86 12.43
C ARG A 154 -2.13 19.41 13.90
N ASP A 155 -3.27 19.09 14.49
CA ASP A 155 -3.40 18.80 15.90
C ASP A 155 -3.03 17.34 16.20
N THR A 156 -3.50 16.40 15.38
CA THR A 156 -3.34 14.95 15.62
C THR A 156 -2.34 14.25 14.71
N ALA A 157 -1.93 14.86 13.59
CA ALA A 157 -1.18 14.25 12.48
C ALA A 157 -1.90 13.12 11.73
N LEU A 158 -3.19 12.89 11.99
CA LEU A 158 -4.00 11.94 11.20
C LEU A 158 -4.11 12.40 9.74
N PRO A 159 -4.06 11.48 8.75
CA PRO A 159 -4.21 11.83 7.34
C PRO A 159 -5.66 12.23 7.03
N LEU A 160 -5.90 13.51 6.78
CA LEU A 160 -7.22 14.03 6.40
C LEU A 160 -7.52 13.84 4.91
N LYS A 161 -6.48 13.87 4.07
CA LYS A 161 -6.57 13.63 2.63
C LYS A 161 -5.28 12.96 2.16
N SER A 162 -5.38 11.97 1.29
CA SER A 162 -4.26 11.34 0.60
C SER A 162 -4.57 11.33 -0.90
N LEU A 163 -3.63 11.83 -1.69
CA LEU A 163 -3.71 11.80 -3.15
C LEU A 163 -2.57 10.93 -3.67
N LEU A 164 -2.90 9.95 -4.50
CA LEU A 164 -1.91 9.14 -5.22
C LEU A 164 -1.75 9.69 -6.63
N LEU A 165 -0.51 10.00 -7.00
CA LEU A 165 -0.16 10.72 -8.21
C LEU A 165 0.77 9.88 -9.08
N ASN A 166 0.53 9.87 -10.40
CA ASN A 166 1.49 9.29 -11.35
C ASN A 166 2.68 10.21 -11.60
N ASP A 167 3.61 9.76 -12.45
CA ASP A 167 4.82 10.48 -12.84
C ASP A 167 4.56 11.77 -13.63
N GLN A 168 3.35 11.94 -14.20
CA GLN A 168 2.90 13.19 -14.80
C GLN A 168 2.10 14.09 -13.83
N GLY A 169 2.01 13.72 -12.55
CA GLY A 169 1.23 14.45 -11.55
C GLY A 169 -0.29 14.31 -11.67
N GLN A 170 -0.77 13.33 -12.45
CA GLN A 170 -2.19 13.04 -12.60
C GLN A 170 -2.69 12.23 -11.40
N LEU A 171 -3.89 12.56 -10.93
CA LEU A 171 -4.55 11.89 -9.82
C LEU A 171 -5.03 10.49 -10.21
N LEU A 172 -4.51 9.47 -9.53
CA LEU A 172 -4.93 8.07 -9.69
C LEU A 172 -5.97 7.64 -8.65
N GLU A 173 -5.82 8.16 -7.43
CA GLU A 173 -6.65 7.83 -6.29
C GLU A 173 -6.73 9.02 -5.33
N ARG A 174 -7.91 9.23 -4.74
CA ARG A 174 -8.14 10.18 -3.65
C ARG A 174 -8.82 9.47 -2.50
N PHE A 175 -8.23 9.60 -1.33
CA PHE A 175 -8.88 9.42 -0.04
C PHE A 175 -9.08 10.79 0.60
N GLN A 176 -10.27 11.09 1.13
CA GLN A 176 -10.51 12.37 1.80
C GLN A 176 -11.60 12.29 2.85
N PHE A 177 -11.30 12.69 4.09
CA PHE A 177 -12.33 12.88 5.11
C PHE A 177 -13.27 14.04 4.74
N THR A 178 -14.58 13.79 4.89
CA THR A 178 -15.62 14.82 4.85
C THR A 178 -15.97 15.29 6.26
N ARG A 179 -15.81 14.41 7.26
CA ARG A 179 -15.96 14.69 8.70
C ARG A 179 -14.99 13.83 9.51
N LEU A 180 -14.35 14.41 10.52
CA LEU A 180 -13.50 13.70 11.48
C LEU A 180 -13.72 14.25 12.89
N ASP A 181 -14.14 13.38 13.81
CA ASP A 181 -14.25 13.65 15.24
C ASP A 181 -13.16 12.88 16.00
N THR A 182 -12.29 13.62 16.67
CA THR A 182 -11.18 13.12 17.49
C THR A 182 -11.41 13.38 18.98
N SER A 183 -12.56 13.97 19.35
CA SER A 183 -12.89 14.36 20.72
C SER A 183 -13.61 13.27 21.50
N THR A 184 -14.34 12.41 20.79
CA THR A 184 -15.11 11.31 21.36
C THR A 184 -14.57 10.00 20.83
N ALA A 185 -14.07 9.14 21.73
CA ALA A 185 -13.67 7.79 21.36
C ALA A 185 -14.90 6.94 21.03
N PRO A 186 -14.87 6.11 19.97
CA PRO A 186 -15.95 5.17 19.66
C PRO A 186 -16.28 4.25 20.85
N ASN A 187 -17.55 3.97 21.07
CA ASN A 187 -17.99 3.02 22.09
C ASN A 187 -18.01 1.58 21.54
N ASP A 188 -18.35 0.60 22.39
CA ASP A 188 -18.35 -0.81 21.98
C ASP A 188 -19.38 -1.14 20.88
N ARG A 189 -20.51 -0.42 20.84
CA ARG A 189 -21.55 -0.62 19.82
C ARG A 189 -21.08 -0.12 18.45
N ASP A 190 -20.32 0.97 18.42
CA ASP A 190 -19.80 1.54 17.17
C ASP A 190 -18.83 0.55 16.49
N LEU A 191 -18.08 -0.22 17.27
CA LEU A 191 -17.11 -1.22 16.81
C LEU A 191 -17.70 -2.63 16.63
N GLN A 192 -19.01 -2.80 16.87
CA GLN A 192 -19.65 -4.10 16.72
C GLN A 192 -19.91 -4.39 15.23
N PRO A 193 -19.43 -5.51 14.68
CA PRO A 193 -19.70 -5.88 13.29
C PRO A 193 -21.19 -6.13 13.05
N SER A 194 -21.65 -5.89 11.82
CA SER A 194 -22.99 -6.30 11.38
C SER A 194 -23.10 -7.83 11.23
N SER A 195 -24.31 -8.34 11.08
CA SER A 195 -24.57 -9.76 10.82
C SER A 195 -23.97 -10.26 9.51
N GLU A 196 -23.77 -9.37 8.54
CA GLU A 196 -23.22 -9.70 7.23
C GLU A 196 -21.69 -9.79 7.24
N CYS A 197 -21.03 -9.34 8.32
CA CYS A 197 -19.60 -9.47 8.49
C CYS A 197 -19.25 -10.92 8.82
N THR A 198 -18.85 -11.66 7.80
CA THR A 198 -18.45 -13.05 7.98
C THR A 198 -17.12 -13.08 8.71
N SER A 199 -17.10 -13.73 9.87
CA SER A 199 -15.87 -13.95 10.62
C SER A 199 -14.86 -14.66 9.71
N ILE A 200 -13.70 -14.05 9.56
CA ILE A 200 -12.55 -14.77 9.04
C ILE A 200 -12.08 -15.56 10.24
N ALA A 201 -12.62 -16.78 10.42
CA ALA A 201 -12.01 -17.71 11.34
C ALA A 201 -10.51 -17.67 11.07
N VAL A 202 -9.69 -17.46 12.11
CA VAL A 202 -8.26 -17.78 12.06
C VAL A 202 -8.25 -19.16 11.42
N ALA A 203 -7.85 -19.23 10.15
CA ALA A 203 -8.01 -20.45 9.40
C ALA A 203 -7.33 -21.49 10.26
N ASP A 204 -8.11 -22.49 10.68
CA ASP A 204 -7.59 -23.62 11.44
C ASP A 204 -6.24 -23.95 10.84
N THR A 205 -5.25 -24.20 11.69
CA THR A 205 -3.94 -24.79 11.39
C THR A 205 -4.01 -26.14 10.63
N LYS A 206 -5.13 -26.43 9.97
CA LYS A 206 -5.51 -27.60 9.18
C LYS A 206 -5.73 -27.30 7.69
N ALA A 207 -5.71 -26.05 7.23
CA ALA A 207 -5.60 -25.83 5.79
C ALA A 207 -4.26 -26.43 5.32
N PRO A 208 -4.24 -27.36 4.35
CA PRO A 208 -2.99 -27.99 3.93
C PRO A 208 -2.06 -26.89 3.43
N VAL A 209 -0.89 -26.78 4.06
CA VAL A 209 0.20 -25.92 3.60
C VAL A 209 0.54 -26.38 2.19
N VAL A 210 0.23 -25.55 1.20
CA VAL A 210 0.67 -25.79 -0.17
C VAL A 210 2.08 -25.27 -0.24
N GLU A 211 3.02 -26.18 -0.46
CA GLU A 211 4.42 -25.80 -0.66
C GLU A 211 4.58 -25.12 -2.04
N PRO A 212 5.39 -24.05 -2.13
CA PRO A 212 5.73 -23.45 -3.41
C PRO A 212 6.34 -24.46 -4.36
N THR A 213 5.96 -24.38 -5.64
CA THR A 213 6.39 -25.33 -6.67
C THR A 213 7.87 -25.19 -7.00
N GLU A 214 8.39 -23.97 -7.02
CA GLU A 214 9.79 -23.64 -7.31
C GLU A 214 10.32 -22.53 -6.39
N ALA A 215 11.64 -22.34 -6.39
CA ALA A 215 12.27 -21.18 -5.75
C ALA A 215 12.30 -20.01 -6.75
N TRP A 216 11.16 -19.30 -6.82
CA TRP A 216 11.03 -18.13 -7.69
C TRP A 216 11.78 -16.91 -7.15
N HIS A 217 12.44 -16.17 -8.04
CA HIS A 217 13.07 -14.90 -7.73
C HIS A 217 12.96 -13.91 -8.90
N LEU A 218 13.27 -12.65 -8.61
CA LEU A 218 13.30 -11.57 -9.60
C LEU A 218 14.76 -11.16 -9.88
N GLU A 219 15.20 -11.27 -11.12
CA GLU A 219 16.53 -10.77 -11.53
C GLU A 219 16.62 -9.24 -11.47
N TRP A 220 15.47 -8.56 -11.62
CA TRP A 220 15.38 -7.12 -11.52
C TRP A 220 14.28 -6.71 -10.57
N LEU A 221 14.60 -5.76 -9.71
CA LEU A 221 13.67 -5.20 -8.75
C LEU A 221 13.94 -3.68 -8.66
N PRO A 222 12.91 -2.83 -8.58
CA PRO A 222 13.14 -1.42 -8.32
C PRO A 222 13.87 -1.24 -6.98
N PRO A 223 14.80 -0.28 -6.87
CA PRO A 223 15.56 -0.08 -5.64
C PRO A 223 14.66 0.06 -4.41
N GLY A 224 15.00 -0.59 -3.30
CA GLY A 224 14.25 -0.47 -2.04
C GLY A 224 13.08 -1.42 -1.86
N PHE A 225 12.55 -2.03 -2.93
CA PHE A 225 11.58 -3.11 -2.77
C PHE A 225 12.27 -4.36 -2.17
N GLN A 226 11.55 -5.09 -1.32
CA GLN A 226 12.01 -6.29 -0.66
C GLN A 226 10.90 -7.34 -0.63
N LEU A 227 11.27 -8.62 -0.64
CA LEU A 227 10.33 -9.72 -0.50
C LEU A 227 9.70 -9.68 0.91
N ALA A 228 8.39 -9.47 0.97
CA ALA A 228 7.61 -9.39 2.20
C ALA A 228 7.04 -10.76 2.60
N SER A 229 6.54 -11.52 1.62
CA SER A 229 6.03 -12.87 1.86
C SER A 229 6.05 -13.73 0.59
N THR A 230 6.12 -15.05 0.81
CA THR A 230 5.93 -16.07 -0.21
C THR A 230 4.80 -16.98 0.23
N SER A 231 3.94 -17.38 -0.70
CA SER A 231 2.91 -18.37 -0.41
C SER A 231 2.51 -19.12 -1.68
N ALA A 232 1.79 -20.22 -1.52
CA ALA A 232 1.17 -20.93 -2.63
C ALA A 232 -0.27 -21.27 -2.29
N ARG A 233 -1.13 -21.34 -3.31
CA ARG A 233 -2.53 -21.77 -3.16
C ARG A 233 -2.95 -22.60 -4.36
N LYS A 234 -3.95 -23.46 -4.18
CA LYS A 234 -4.61 -24.08 -5.33
C LYS A 234 -5.68 -23.16 -5.90
N ASP A 235 -5.65 -22.96 -7.21
CA ASP A 235 -6.76 -22.34 -7.91
C ASP A 235 -8.01 -23.21 -7.78
N THR A 236 -9.16 -22.58 -7.52
CA THR A 236 -10.40 -23.32 -7.23
C THR A 236 -11.00 -23.93 -8.50
N HIS A 237 -10.72 -23.35 -9.66
CA HIS A 237 -11.23 -23.77 -10.96
C HIS A 237 -10.24 -24.72 -11.67
N THR A 238 -9.01 -24.28 -11.90
CA THR A 238 -7.99 -25.04 -12.65
C THR A 238 -7.33 -26.13 -11.81
N LYS A 239 -7.46 -26.05 -10.47
CA LYS A 239 -6.75 -26.91 -9.49
C LYS A 239 -5.21 -26.80 -9.56
N ALA A 240 -4.68 -25.91 -10.40
CA ALA A 240 -3.27 -25.63 -10.48
C ALA A 240 -2.77 -25.00 -9.18
N THR A 241 -1.50 -25.26 -8.83
CA THR A 241 -0.85 -24.52 -7.77
C THR A 241 -0.40 -23.17 -8.34
N VAL A 242 -0.81 -22.10 -7.67
CA VAL A 242 -0.41 -20.72 -7.96
C VAL A 242 0.52 -20.26 -6.88
N ASP A 243 1.78 -20.02 -7.24
CA ASP A 243 2.77 -19.43 -6.35
C ASP A 243 2.60 -17.91 -6.33
N SER A 244 2.85 -17.29 -5.17
CA SER A 244 2.71 -15.85 -4.97
C SER A 244 3.87 -15.30 -4.17
N LEU A 245 4.47 -14.22 -4.68
CA LEU A 245 5.52 -13.43 -4.04
C LEU A 245 5.02 -12.00 -3.85
N MET A 246 5.01 -11.50 -2.62
CA MET A 246 4.64 -10.12 -2.32
C MET A 246 5.89 -9.29 -2.03
N TYR A 247 6.01 -8.14 -2.67
CA TYR A 247 7.11 -7.19 -2.48
C TYR A 247 6.58 -5.84 -2.02
N GLU A 248 7.37 -5.15 -1.21
CA GLU A 248 7.06 -3.79 -0.72
C GLU A 248 8.32 -2.96 -0.57
N ASP A 249 8.20 -1.63 -0.68
CA ASP A 249 9.30 -0.67 -0.44
C ASP A 249 9.10 0.19 0.83
N GLY A 250 8.05 -0.11 1.60
CA GLY A 250 7.61 0.66 2.76
C GLY A 250 6.40 1.58 2.48
N LEU A 251 6.04 1.79 1.22
CA LEU A 251 4.87 2.58 0.82
C LEU A 251 4.04 1.88 -0.27
N ALA A 252 4.66 1.52 -1.38
CA ALA A 252 4.05 0.79 -2.48
C ALA A 252 4.23 -0.73 -2.31
N ARG A 253 3.28 -1.49 -2.88
CA ARG A 253 3.29 -2.95 -2.87
C ARG A 253 2.97 -3.50 -4.26
N PHE A 254 3.51 -4.68 -4.55
CA PHE A 254 3.04 -5.50 -5.66
C PHE A 254 3.17 -6.97 -5.31
N SER A 255 2.36 -7.79 -5.98
CA SER A 255 2.42 -9.24 -5.91
C SER A 255 2.71 -9.83 -7.28
N VAL A 256 3.53 -10.86 -7.33
CA VAL A 256 3.81 -11.66 -8.51
C VAL A 256 3.14 -13.01 -8.31
N PHE A 257 2.28 -13.40 -9.24
CA PHE A 257 1.61 -14.68 -9.28
C PHE A 257 2.18 -15.52 -10.40
N LEU A 258 2.44 -16.79 -10.13
CA LEU A 258 2.94 -17.75 -11.10
C LEU A 258 1.99 -18.94 -11.17
N GLU A 259 1.39 -19.16 -12.33
CA GLU A 259 0.47 -20.26 -12.59
C GLU A 259 0.93 -21.05 -13.83
N PRO A 260 0.98 -22.39 -13.79
CA PRO A 260 1.26 -23.18 -14.98
C PRO A 260 0.12 -23.04 -15.99
N ILE A 261 0.46 -22.82 -17.27
CA ILE A 261 -0.53 -22.76 -18.34
C ILE A 261 -0.51 -24.04 -19.17
N SER A 262 -1.68 -24.66 -19.30
CA SER A 262 -1.90 -25.87 -20.11
C SER A 262 -2.65 -25.58 -21.41
N ASP A 263 -3.20 -24.38 -21.57
CA ASP A 263 -3.94 -23.94 -22.75
C ASP A 263 -3.21 -22.81 -23.49
N VAL A 264 -3.06 -22.95 -24.80
CA VAL A 264 -2.43 -21.99 -25.71
C VAL A 264 -3.27 -20.72 -25.86
N SER A 265 -4.54 -20.71 -25.42
CA SER A 265 -5.45 -19.58 -25.52
C SER A 265 -5.24 -18.45 -24.48
N VAL A 266 -4.44 -18.68 -23.42
CA VAL A 266 -4.26 -17.68 -22.35
C VAL A 266 -3.50 -16.46 -22.86
N THR A 267 -4.19 -15.32 -22.92
CA THR A 267 -3.67 -14.10 -23.55
C THR A 267 -2.90 -13.24 -22.54
N GLU A 268 -1.76 -12.71 -22.95
CA GLU A 268 -1.07 -11.68 -22.19
C GLU A 268 -1.97 -10.46 -22.02
N THR A 269 -2.02 -9.93 -20.80
CA THR A 269 -2.96 -8.87 -20.45
C THR A 269 -2.23 -7.67 -19.87
N ARG A 270 -2.75 -6.48 -20.15
CA ARG A 270 -2.29 -5.21 -19.61
C ARG A 270 -3.50 -4.39 -19.23
N THR A 271 -3.81 -4.36 -17.93
CA THR A 271 -5.00 -3.68 -17.42
C THR A 271 -4.61 -2.77 -16.26
N GLN A 272 -5.32 -1.66 -16.10
CA GLN A 272 -5.15 -0.73 -14.99
C GLN A 272 -6.52 -0.33 -14.45
N LEU A 273 -6.68 -0.40 -13.14
CA LEU A 273 -7.91 -0.03 -12.44
C LEU A 273 -7.59 0.98 -11.32
N GLY A 274 -7.64 2.26 -11.66
CA GLY A 274 -7.16 3.34 -10.79
C GLY A 274 -5.64 3.21 -10.58
N PRO A 275 -5.15 3.11 -9.34
CA PRO A 275 -3.71 2.97 -9.10
C PRO A 275 -3.19 1.54 -9.28
N THR A 276 -4.06 0.52 -9.24
CA THR A 276 -3.62 -0.87 -9.32
C THR A 276 -3.49 -1.32 -10.79
N VAL A 277 -2.30 -1.76 -11.18
CA VAL A 277 -2.03 -2.37 -12.49
C VAL A 277 -2.06 -3.88 -12.38
N ALA A 278 -2.41 -4.56 -13.47
CA ALA A 278 -2.28 -6.01 -13.65
C ALA A 278 -1.64 -6.28 -15.01
N VAL A 279 -0.47 -6.91 -14.99
CA VAL A 279 0.30 -7.26 -16.20
C VAL A 279 0.60 -8.74 -16.20
N SER A 280 0.18 -9.44 -17.25
CA SER A 280 0.41 -10.87 -17.44
C SER A 280 1.34 -11.12 -18.62
N ARG A 281 2.39 -11.93 -18.41
CA ARG A 281 3.37 -12.34 -19.42
C ARG A 281 3.63 -13.83 -19.35
N ARG A 282 3.83 -14.45 -20.50
CA ARG A 282 4.26 -15.85 -20.55
C ARG A 282 5.74 -15.96 -20.21
N LEU A 283 6.09 -16.99 -19.44
CA LEU A 283 7.44 -17.35 -19.08
C LEU A 283 7.67 -18.81 -19.44
N ASN A 284 8.65 -19.07 -20.31
CA ASN A 284 9.07 -20.42 -20.62
C ASN A 284 10.06 -20.88 -19.56
N THR A 285 9.73 -21.94 -18.83
CA THR A 285 10.62 -22.57 -17.86
C THR A 285 11.03 -23.95 -18.35
N VAL A 286 11.95 -24.60 -17.62
CA VAL A 286 12.42 -25.95 -17.96
C VAL A 286 11.31 -26.99 -17.78
N ASP A 287 10.34 -26.71 -16.89
CA ASP A 287 9.27 -27.65 -16.52
C ASP A 287 7.93 -27.33 -17.18
N GLY A 288 7.83 -26.23 -17.96
CA GLY A 288 6.66 -25.89 -18.76
C GLY A 288 6.51 -24.39 -19.03
N GLU A 289 5.43 -24.01 -19.70
CA GLU A 289 5.04 -22.60 -19.81
C GLU A 289 4.30 -22.18 -18.53
N MET A 290 4.67 -21.01 -18.00
CA MET A 290 4.05 -20.38 -16.85
C MET A 290 3.46 -19.05 -17.27
N MET A 291 2.33 -18.66 -16.65
CA MET A 291 1.83 -17.29 -16.69
C MET A 291 2.32 -16.55 -15.46
N VAL A 292 3.08 -15.48 -15.69
CA VAL A 292 3.50 -14.53 -14.67
C VAL A 292 2.51 -13.38 -14.68
N THR A 293 1.83 -13.13 -13.56
CA THR A 293 0.95 -11.96 -13.40
C THR A 293 1.45 -11.07 -12.28
N VAL A 294 1.79 -9.82 -12.60
CA VAL A 294 2.19 -8.80 -11.62
C VAL A 294 0.99 -7.89 -11.35
N VAL A 295 0.61 -7.77 -10.09
CA VAL A 295 -0.49 -6.89 -9.64
C VAL A 295 0.01 -5.96 -8.54
N GLY A 296 -0.24 -4.65 -8.64
CA GLY A 296 0.12 -3.72 -7.57
C GLY A 296 -0.06 -2.25 -7.90
N GLU A 297 0.16 -1.40 -6.90
CA GLU A 297 0.10 0.06 -7.00
C GLU A 297 1.44 0.64 -7.49
N ILE A 298 1.85 0.23 -8.68
CA ILE A 298 3.08 0.66 -9.35
C ILE A 298 2.81 1.07 -10.81
N PRO A 299 3.65 1.91 -11.42
CA PRO A 299 3.58 2.22 -12.85
C PRO A 299 3.58 0.95 -13.70
N ILE A 300 2.80 0.98 -14.76
CA ILE A 300 2.58 -0.20 -15.61
C ILE A 300 3.86 -0.70 -16.29
N GLY A 301 4.78 0.20 -16.66
CA GLY A 301 6.10 -0.15 -17.18
C GLY A 301 6.98 -0.86 -16.15
N THR A 302 6.81 -0.54 -14.85
CA THR A 302 7.48 -1.26 -13.76
C THR A 302 6.96 -2.69 -13.67
N ALA A 303 5.65 -2.88 -13.70
CA ALA A 303 5.03 -4.20 -13.66
C ALA A 303 5.44 -5.08 -14.85
N GLU A 304 5.50 -4.51 -16.06
CA GLU A 304 6.01 -5.19 -17.26
C GLU A 304 7.46 -5.66 -17.08
N ARG A 305 8.33 -4.77 -16.59
CA ARG A 305 9.74 -5.11 -16.38
C ARG A 305 9.93 -6.17 -15.29
N ILE A 306 9.15 -6.12 -14.21
CA ILE A 306 9.13 -7.15 -13.18
C ILE A 306 8.72 -8.49 -13.79
N ALA A 307 7.63 -8.54 -14.55
CA ALA A 307 7.11 -9.77 -15.14
C ALA A 307 8.16 -10.48 -16.03
N LEU A 308 8.94 -9.70 -16.78
CA LEU A 308 10.02 -10.22 -17.65
C LEU A 308 11.28 -10.66 -16.88
N SER A 309 11.42 -10.26 -15.62
CA SER A 309 12.60 -10.55 -14.77
C SER A 309 12.46 -11.81 -13.91
N VAL A 310 11.30 -12.44 -13.92
CA VAL A 310 11.02 -13.64 -13.12
C VAL A 310 11.86 -14.81 -13.60
N ARG A 311 12.47 -15.53 -12.65
CA ARG A 311 13.21 -16.78 -12.88
C ARG A 311 12.83 -17.82 -11.82
N GLY A 312 12.86 -19.08 -12.21
CA GLY A 312 12.68 -20.22 -11.32
C GLY A 312 13.98 -21.01 -11.18
N GLU A 313 14.31 -21.42 -9.96
CA GLU A 313 15.34 -22.42 -9.69
C GLU A 313 14.69 -23.67 -9.10
N LYS A 314 15.14 -24.85 -9.55
CA LYS A 314 14.70 -26.13 -8.96
C LYS A 314 15.12 -26.18 -7.50
N LYS A 315 14.17 -26.40 -6.59
CA LYS A 315 14.50 -26.81 -5.22
C LYS A 315 15.29 -28.14 -5.31
N ALA A 316 16.54 -28.12 -4.86
CA ALA A 316 17.35 -29.34 -4.76
C ALA A 316 16.58 -30.35 -3.91
N THR A 317 16.26 -31.50 -4.49
CA THR A 317 15.62 -32.59 -3.76
C THR A 317 16.65 -33.11 -2.76
N THR A 318 16.48 -32.79 -1.47
CA THR A 318 17.29 -33.44 -0.43
C THR A 318 16.92 -34.92 -0.46
N GLN A 319 17.79 -35.71 -1.08
CA GLN A 319 17.65 -37.16 -1.14
C GLN A 319 17.76 -37.71 0.30
N PRO A 320 16.89 -38.67 0.70
CA PRO A 320 16.78 -39.14 2.07
C PRO A 320 18.05 -39.83 2.60
#